data_AF-A0A2C6DT16-F1
#
_entry.id   AF-A0A2C6DT16-F1
#
_cell.length_a   1.000
_cell.length_b   1.000
_cell.length_c   1.000
_cell.angle_alpha   90.00
_cell.angle_beta   90.00
_cell.angle_gamma   90.00
#
_symmetry.space_group_name_H-M   'P 1'
#
loop_
_entity.id
_entity.type
_entity.pdbx_description
1 polymer ?
#
loop_
_entity_poly.entity_id
_entity_poly.type
_entity_poly.pdbx_seq_one_letter_code
_entity_poly.pdbx_strand_id
1 'polypeptide(L)'
;MEKRCIYSLILGPLLFLTACTTSGPKLPTVSEADSAIKTTLLKDAQAHDSSFAIDMVKIDIGCIKVKQLENCQVQSDRSVTCDVYSDFRIPESGIVETNLDKIGFSRVDDHWVANLFK
;
A
#
# COMPACT_ATOMS: atom_id res chain seq x y z
N MET A 1 48.32 -43.33 -34.46
CA MET A 1 47.54 -44.15 -33.50
C MET A 1 46.19 -43.50 -33.32
N GLU A 2 45.18 -44.14 -33.89
CA GLU A 2 43.76 -43.77 -33.79
C GLU A 2 43.22 -44.02 -32.38
N LYS A 3 42.37 -43.12 -31.88
CA LYS A 3 41.17 -43.50 -31.12
C LYS A 3 40.02 -42.56 -31.48
N ARG A 4 39.11 -43.11 -32.29
CA ARG A 4 37.74 -42.63 -32.46
C ARG A 4 36.94 -43.04 -31.23
N CYS A 5 36.09 -42.16 -30.71
CA CYS A 5 34.87 -42.55 -30.01
C CYS A 5 33.71 -41.68 -30.50
N ILE A 6 32.64 -42.38 -30.83
CA ILE A 6 31.47 -42.03 -31.61
C ILE A 6 30.39 -41.48 -30.66
N TYR A 7 29.77 -40.37 -31.08
CA TYR A 7 28.41 -39.89 -30.84
C TYR A 7 27.70 -40.20 -29.51
N SER A 8 27.28 -39.13 -28.82
CA SER A 8 25.98 -39.11 -28.14
C SER A 8 25.31 -37.77 -28.44
N LEU A 9 24.24 -37.82 -29.26
CA LEU A 9 23.26 -36.75 -29.36
C LEU A 9 22.59 -36.58 -28.00
N ILE A 10 22.62 -35.37 -27.44
CA ILE A 10 21.59 -34.93 -26.50
C ILE A 10 21.05 -33.59 -27.01
N LEU A 11 19.79 -33.66 -27.42
CA LEU A 11 18.92 -32.54 -27.74
C LEU A 11 18.84 -31.53 -26.58
N GLY A 12 18.82 -30.25 -26.93
CA GLY A 12 18.05 -29.24 -26.21
C GLY A 12 18.87 -28.08 -25.64
N PRO A 13 18.89 -26.90 -26.30
CA PRO A 13 19.13 -25.68 -25.57
C PRO A 13 17.85 -25.37 -24.78
N LEU A 14 17.79 -25.82 -23.53
CA LEU A 14 16.86 -25.28 -22.54
C LEU A 14 17.30 -23.84 -22.27
N LEU A 15 16.80 -22.93 -23.09
CA LEU A 15 16.77 -21.50 -22.83
C LEU A 15 15.91 -21.28 -21.59
N PHE A 16 16.50 -21.41 -20.41
CA PHE A 16 15.96 -20.84 -19.18
C PHE A 16 16.03 -19.33 -19.33
N LEU A 17 14.99 -18.75 -19.92
CA LEU A 17 14.64 -17.35 -19.75
C LEU A 17 14.28 -17.17 -18.27
N THR A 18 15.28 -16.92 -17.44
CA THR A 18 15.06 -16.34 -16.12
C THR A 18 14.49 -14.94 -16.34
N ALA A 19 13.16 -14.85 -16.40
CA ALA A 19 12.47 -13.59 -16.28
C ALA A 19 12.77 -13.06 -14.87
N CYS A 20 13.82 -12.25 -14.75
CA CYS A 20 13.96 -11.34 -13.62
C CYS A 20 12.81 -10.35 -13.75
N THR A 21 11.66 -10.66 -13.14
CA THR A 21 10.65 -9.66 -12.85
C THR A 21 11.25 -8.78 -11.77
N THR A 22 12.01 -7.76 -12.19
CA THR A 22 12.31 -6.61 -11.34
C THR A 22 10.96 -6.01 -11.01
N SER A 23 10.38 -6.45 -9.89
CA SER A 23 9.17 -5.88 -9.34
C SER A 23 9.59 -4.47 -8.95
N GLY A 24 9.08 -3.48 -9.68
CA GLY A 24 9.22 -2.08 -9.27
C GLY A 24 8.73 -1.91 -7.82
N PRO A 25 9.12 -0.81 -7.16
CA PRO A 25 8.69 -0.55 -5.79
C PRO A 25 7.17 -0.70 -5.67
N LYS A 26 6.72 -1.56 -4.75
CA LYS A 26 5.29 -1.81 -4.54
C LYS A 26 4.66 -0.52 -4.00
N LEU A 27 3.57 -0.09 -4.63
CA LEU A 27 2.73 1.00 -4.12
C LEU A 27 1.53 0.40 -3.35
N PRO A 28 0.97 1.10 -2.35
CA PRO A 28 -0.30 0.71 -1.77
C PRO A 28 -1.40 0.80 -2.82
N THR A 29 -2.29 -0.18 -2.81
CA THR A 29 -3.59 -0.06 -3.47
C THR A 29 -4.49 0.91 -2.72
N VAL A 30 -5.55 1.41 -3.36
CA VAL A 30 -6.56 2.27 -2.72
C VAL A 30 -7.13 1.60 -1.45
N SER A 31 -7.41 0.29 -1.49
CA SER A 31 -7.94 -0.45 -0.34
C SER A 31 -6.91 -0.60 0.80
N GLU A 32 -5.64 -0.82 0.46
CA GLU A 32 -4.56 -0.87 1.45
C GLU A 32 -4.36 0.50 2.09
N ALA A 33 -4.38 1.59 1.32
CA ALA A 33 -4.28 2.95 1.83
C ALA A 33 -5.46 3.34 2.73
N ASP A 34 -6.69 3.03 2.31
CA ASP A 34 -7.90 3.25 3.11
C ASP A 34 -7.80 2.56 4.48
N SER A 35 -7.42 1.28 4.47
CA SER A 35 -7.25 0.49 5.69
C SER A 35 -6.12 1.04 6.56
N ALA A 36 -4.98 1.42 5.96
CA ALA A 36 -3.82 1.95 6.65
C ALA A 36 -4.12 3.28 7.36
N ILE A 37 -4.83 4.20 6.69
CA ILE A 37 -5.22 5.50 7.26
C ILE A 37 -6.17 5.30 8.43
N LYS A 38 -7.25 4.53 8.24
CA LYS A 38 -8.26 4.28 9.30
C LYS A 38 -7.65 3.58 10.51
N THR A 39 -6.78 2.60 10.27
CA THR A 39 -6.08 1.88 11.35
C THR A 39 -5.15 2.83 12.11
N THR A 40 -4.46 3.73 11.42
CA THR A 40 -3.55 4.70 12.05
C THR A 40 -4.33 5.69 12.89
N LEU A 41 -5.42 6.26 12.38
CA LEU A 41 -6.31 7.15 13.13
C LEU A 41 -6.88 6.47 14.39
N LEU A 42 -7.35 5.22 14.26
CA LEU A 42 -7.86 4.47 15.41
C LEU A 42 -6.78 4.19 16.45
N LYS A 43 -5.56 3.84 16.02
CA LYS A 43 -4.44 3.60 16.93
C LYS A 43 -4.01 4.87 17.66
N ASP A 44 -3.97 6.00 16.98
CA ASP A 44 -3.66 7.31 17.58
C ASP A 44 -4.68 7.66 18.66
N ALA A 45 -5.97 7.53 18.35
CA ALA A 45 -7.05 7.75 19.32
C ALA A 45 -6.96 6.79 20.52
N GLN A 46 -6.68 5.50 20.29
CA GLN A 46 -6.50 4.53 21.37
C GLN A 46 -5.31 4.84 22.29
N ALA A 47 -4.26 5.49 21.76
CA ALA A 47 -3.08 5.84 22.52
C ALA A 47 -3.23 7.15 23.31
N HIS A 48 -4.09 8.07 22.84
CA HIS A 48 -4.10 9.45 23.32
C HIS A 48 -5.44 9.97 23.83
N ASP A 49 -6.56 9.30 23.53
CA ASP A 49 -7.89 9.81 23.81
C ASP A 49 -8.66 9.02 24.87
N SER A 50 -9.75 9.63 25.36
CA SER A 50 -10.73 8.96 26.23
C SER A 50 -11.55 7.92 25.47
N SER A 51 -12.17 6.97 26.20
CA SER A 51 -13.03 5.96 25.60
C SER A 51 -14.19 6.55 24.78
N PHE A 52 -14.77 7.66 25.25
CA PHE A 52 -15.83 8.36 24.53
C PHE A 52 -15.33 8.94 23.19
N ALA A 53 -14.15 9.56 23.21
CA ALA A 53 -13.53 10.11 22.00
C ALA A 53 -13.13 9.01 21.00
N ILE A 54 -12.66 7.85 21.48
CA ILE A 54 -12.37 6.69 20.63
C ILE A 54 -13.63 6.23 19.87
N ASP A 55 -14.79 6.19 20.52
CA ASP A 55 -16.03 5.77 19.86
C ASP A 55 -16.50 6.78 18.82
N MET A 56 -16.29 8.08 19.05
CA MET A 56 -16.51 9.11 18.02
C MET A 56 -15.57 8.93 16.83
N VAL A 57 -14.27 8.70 17.08
CA VAL A 57 -13.29 8.44 16.01
C VAL A 57 -13.68 7.21 15.19
N LYS A 58 -14.18 6.14 15.81
CA LYS A 58 -14.66 4.95 15.07
C LYS A 58 -15.80 5.28 14.11
N ILE A 59 -16.71 6.18 14.50
CA ILE A 59 -17.79 6.63 13.63
C ILE A 59 -17.21 7.43 12.46
N ASP A 60 -16.33 8.39 12.75
CA ASP A 60 -15.72 9.25 11.75
C ASP A 60 -14.86 8.47 10.73
N ILE A 61 -14.01 7.54 11.17
CA ILE A 61 -13.23 6.71 10.25
C ILE A 61 -14.12 5.80 9.39
N GLY A 62 -15.32 5.45 9.86
CA GLY A 62 -16.31 4.71 9.08
C GLY A 62 -16.88 5.51 7.91
N CYS A 63 -16.84 6.84 8.02
CA CYS A 63 -17.32 7.79 7.03
C CYS A 63 -16.26 8.19 5.99
N ILE A 64 -14.98 7.88 6.25
CA ILE A 64 -13.86 8.11 5.33
C ILE A 64 -13.85 7.02 4.26
N LYS A 65 -13.60 7.40 3.01
CA LYS A 65 -13.32 6.46 1.92
C LYS A 65 -12.25 7.02 0.98
N VAL A 66 -11.10 6.36 0.93
CA VAL A 66 -10.09 6.68 -0.10
C VAL A 66 -10.63 6.30 -1.47
N LYS A 67 -10.50 7.22 -2.42
CA LYS A 67 -10.98 7.09 -3.81
C LYS A 67 -9.84 6.86 -4.77
N GLN A 68 -8.74 7.56 -4.56
CA GLN A 68 -7.63 7.56 -5.50
C GLN A 68 -6.33 7.90 -4.79
N LEU A 69 -5.25 7.33 -5.32
CA LEU A 69 -3.87 7.68 -4.99
C LEU A 69 -3.21 8.25 -6.25
N GLU A 70 -2.61 9.42 -6.14
CA GLU A 70 -1.88 10.08 -7.22
C GLU A 70 -0.49 10.51 -6.75
N ASN A 71 0.36 10.88 -7.72
CA ASN A 71 1.68 11.47 -7.48
C ASN A 71 2.54 10.73 -6.43
N CYS A 72 2.45 9.39 -6.40
CA CYS A 72 3.19 8.57 -5.45
C CYS A 72 4.70 8.63 -5.71
N GLN A 73 5.44 9.17 -4.74
CA GLN A 73 6.89 9.27 -4.73
C GLN A 73 7.48 8.21 -3.80
N VAL A 74 8.22 7.27 -4.38
CA VAL A 74 8.91 6.21 -3.63
C VAL A 74 10.17 6.81 -3.00
N GLN A 75 10.20 6.80 -1.67
CA GLN A 75 11.34 7.29 -0.88
C GLN A 75 12.33 6.16 -0.60
N SER A 76 11.84 4.93 -0.45
CA SER A 76 12.64 3.70 -0.31
C SER A 76 11.84 2.47 -0.76
N ASP A 77 12.47 1.29 -0.73
CA ASP A 77 11.83 0.00 -1.01
C ASP A 77 10.59 -0.28 -0.12
N ARG A 78 10.49 0.38 1.02
CA ARG A 78 9.41 0.22 2.01
C ARG A 78 8.68 1.51 2.33
N SER A 79 8.94 2.61 1.63
CA SER A 79 8.36 3.91 1.96
C SER A 79 7.95 4.67 0.71
N VAL A 80 6.72 5.19 0.72
CA VAL A 80 6.17 6.00 -0.37
C VAL A 80 5.37 7.17 0.21
N THR A 81 5.30 8.29 -0.49
CA THR A 81 4.39 9.39 -0.18
C THR A 81 3.46 9.60 -1.36
N CYS A 82 2.16 9.60 -1.15
CA CYS A 82 1.16 9.78 -2.20
C CYS A 82 0.25 10.97 -1.87
N ASP A 83 -0.30 11.58 -2.92
CA ASP A 83 -1.47 12.42 -2.80
C ASP A 83 -2.71 11.50 -2.72
N VAL A 84 -3.54 11.68 -1.71
CA VAL A 84 -4.66 10.80 -1.36
C VAL A 84 -5.95 11.59 -1.48
N TYR A 85 -6.80 11.20 -2.42
CA TYR A 85 -8.15 11.73 -2.55
C TYR A 85 -9.08 10.87 -1.72
N SER A 86 -9.76 11.47 -0.75
CA SER A 86 -10.72 10.77 0.10
C SER A 86 -12.05 11.50 0.15
N ASP A 87 -13.13 10.73 0.22
CA ASP A 87 -14.47 11.24 0.49
C ASP A 87 -14.75 11.08 1.99
N PHE A 88 -15.32 12.11 2.60
CA PHE A 88 -15.90 12.06 3.94
C PHE A 88 -17.41 12.26 3.84
N ARG A 89 -18.18 11.26 4.26
CA ARG A 89 -19.64 11.35 4.27
C ARG A 89 -20.12 11.82 5.64
N ILE A 90 -20.67 13.02 5.71
CA ILE A 90 -21.20 13.57 6.97
C ILE A 90 -22.44 12.75 7.36
N PRO A 91 -22.47 12.16 8.58
CA PRO A 91 -23.66 11.47 9.08
C PRO A 91 -24.89 12.38 9.05
N GLU A 92 -26.07 11.79 8.89
CA GLU A 92 -27.39 12.47 8.90
C GLU A 92 -27.69 13.38 7.70
N SER A 93 -26.74 14.21 7.25
CA SER A 93 -26.93 15.10 6.09
C SER A 93 -26.72 14.40 4.75
N GLY A 94 -25.89 13.35 4.73
CA GLY A 94 -25.51 12.64 3.50
C GLY A 94 -24.60 13.43 2.56
N ILE A 95 -24.16 14.62 2.97
CA ILE A 95 -23.20 15.44 2.24
C ILE A 95 -21.88 14.67 2.15
N VAL A 96 -21.25 14.71 0.97
CA VAL A 96 -19.94 14.13 0.72
C VAL A 96 -18.97 15.27 0.48
N GLU A 97 -17.94 15.36 1.31
CA GLU A 97 -16.82 16.27 1.14
C GLU A 97 -15.62 15.49 0.60
N THR A 98 -14.89 16.05 -0.36
CA THR A 98 -13.71 15.42 -0.93
C THR A 98 -12.47 16.18 -0.48
N ASN A 99 -11.54 15.47 0.14
CA ASN A 99 -10.27 16.00 0.63
C ASN A 99 -9.10 15.46 -0.20
N LEU A 100 -8.05 16.27 -0.30
CA LEU A 100 -6.78 15.92 -0.90
C LEU A 100 -5.68 16.07 0.13
N ASP A 101 -5.13 14.95 0.57
CA ASP A 101 -4.11 14.90 1.61
C ASP A 101 -2.81 14.30 1.08
N LYS A 102 -1.66 14.85 1.48
CA LYS A 102 -0.37 14.23 1.21
C LYS A 102 -0.01 13.30 2.37
N ILE A 103 0.02 12.00 2.11
CA ILE A 103 0.18 10.96 3.15
C ILE A 103 1.39 10.08 2.85
N GLY A 104 2.22 9.87 3.86
CA GLY A 104 3.31 8.89 3.83
C GLY A 104 2.79 7.50 4.15
N PHE A 105 3.33 6.47 3.51
CA PHE A 105 3.05 5.07 3.80
C PHE A 105 4.36 4.31 3.97
N SER A 106 4.45 3.52 5.04
CA SER A 106 5.56 2.61 5.30
C SER A 106 5.08 1.17 5.33
N ARG A 107 5.85 0.25 4.75
CA ARG A 107 5.54 -1.17 4.72
C ARG A 107 6.22 -1.87 5.90
N VAL A 108 5.40 -2.47 6.77
CA VAL A 108 5.81 -3.20 7.98
C VAL A 108 5.16 -4.57 7.94
N ASP A 109 5.95 -5.65 8.04
CA ASP A 109 5.47 -7.04 8.04
C ASP A 109 4.46 -7.34 6.91
N ASP A 110 4.78 -6.87 5.71
CA ASP A 110 3.97 -6.98 4.49
C ASP A 110 2.69 -6.12 4.42
N HIS A 111 2.41 -5.32 5.45
CA HIS A 111 1.25 -4.44 5.53
C HIS A 111 1.66 -2.97 5.41
N TRP A 112 0.76 -2.13 4.87
CA TRP A 112 0.98 -0.68 4.82
C TRP A 112 0.50 -0.01 6.10
N VAL A 113 1.31 0.91 6.62
CA VAL A 113 1.01 1.79 7.75
C VAL A 113 1.05 3.22 7.23
N ALA A 114 0.04 4.02 7.54
CA ALA A 114 0.02 5.43 7.17
C ALA A 114 0.82 6.24 8.19
N ASN A 115 1.59 7.20 7.70
CA ASN A 115 2.30 8.20 8.48
C ASN A 115 1.57 9.52 8.25
N LEU A 116 0.59 9.79 9.11
CA LEU A 116 -0.17 11.04 9.07
C LEU A 116 0.76 12.15 9.57
N PHE A 117 1.16 13.06 8.69
CA PHE A 117 1.99 14.20 9.07
C PHE A 117 1.16 15.12 9.99
N LYS A 118 1.75 15.54 11.12
CA LYS A 118 1.16 16.55 12.01
C LYS A 118 1.42 17.96 11.48
#